data_AF-A0A816CTP1-F1
#
_entry.id   AF-A0A816CTP1-F1
#
_cell.length_a   1.000
_cell.length_b   1.000
_cell.length_c   1.000
_cell.angle_alpha   90.00
_cell.angle_beta   90.00
_cell.angle_gamma   90.00
#
_symmetry.space_group_name_H-M   'P 1'
#
loop_
_entity.id
_entity.type
_entity.pdbx_description
1 polymer ?
#
loop_
_entity_poly.entity_id
_entity_poly.type
_entity_poly.pdbx_seq_one_letter_code
_entity_poly.pdbx_strand_id
1 'polypeptide(L)'
;MDLFMILNFLQTGVVKPSTNAYCRAWNFIDLLLYALLSIMMLWTSIEWHILIFHNQQLLNTQRKLVYVHYAPVAFIFGYLTDFYMYIAFIHQCENQFDYSQVVCAGLCVVIDTPVLGVFDQLAHTIVPSILIVIANICLLLRVLWQKHYRMRQAIYWRKHRKMIWEFLPVSVFYLCSYLSFGFIQCYHMTHGPTSLSIIIQQFYFFYLFYIIGALRPFACLNSI
;
A
#
# COMPACT_ATOMS: atom_id res chain seq x y z
N MET A 1 6.26 -4.01 12.84
CA MET A 1 7.42 -4.82 13.29
C MET A 1 8.69 -3.98 13.30
N ASP A 2 8.74 -2.96 12.45
CA ASP A 2 9.97 -2.21 12.16
C ASP A 2 10.38 -1.23 13.27
N LEU A 3 9.43 -0.77 14.09
CA LEU A 3 9.75 0.10 15.23
C LEU A 3 10.79 -0.52 16.17
N PHE A 4 10.68 -1.83 16.45
CA PHE A 4 11.64 -2.52 17.31
C PHE A 4 13.03 -2.60 16.66
N MET A 5 13.07 -2.87 15.35
CA MET A 5 14.32 -2.96 14.58
C MET A 5 15.01 -1.59 14.49
N ILE A 6 14.27 -0.52 14.24
CA ILE A 6 14.77 0.85 14.20
C ILE A 6 15.30 1.26 15.57
N LEU A 7 14.58 0.98 16.65
CA LEU A 7 15.04 1.31 18.01
C LEU A 7 16.33 0.57 18.36
N ASN A 8 16.45 -0.71 17.99
CA ASN A 8 17.66 -1.49 18.22
C ASN A 8 18.84 -1.00 17.35
N PHE A 9 18.57 -0.62 16.11
CA PHE A 9 19.56 0.01 15.23
C PHE A 9 20.04 1.36 15.80
N LEU A 10 19.14 2.22 16.26
CA LEU A 10 19.50 3.50 16.87
C LEU A 10 20.34 3.33 18.15
N GLN A 11 20.15 2.23 18.88
CA GLN A 11 20.94 1.92 20.08
C GLN A 11 22.32 1.31 19.75
N THR A 12 22.43 0.53 18.69
CA THR A 12 23.62 -0.32 18.45
C THR A 12 24.39 0.02 17.17
N GLY A 13 23.84 0.85 16.29
CA GLY A 13 24.40 1.20 14.99
C GLY A 13 24.37 0.06 13.96
N VAL A 14 23.81 -1.09 14.31
CA VAL A 14 23.77 -2.28 13.45
C VAL A 14 22.44 -3.01 13.57
N VAL A 15 21.99 -3.62 12.47
CA VAL A 15 20.79 -4.46 12.50
C VAL A 15 21.08 -5.77 13.23
N LYS A 16 20.27 -6.10 14.24
CA LYS A 16 20.35 -7.37 14.98
C LYS A 16 19.06 -8.21 14.79
N PRO A 17 19.17 -9.52 14.50
CA PRO A 17 20.40 -10.27 14.23
C PRO A 17 20.99 -9.98 12.83
N SER A 18 22.31 -9.82 12.75
CA SER A 18 23.04 -9.53 11.51
C SER A 18 23.25 -10.80 10.67
N THR A 19 22.15 -11.40 10.22
CA THR A 19 22.17 -12.63 9.42
C THR A 19 21.41 -12.44 8.11
N ASN A 20 21.93 -13.04 7.03
CA ASN A 20 21.29 -12.98 5.70
C ASN A 20 19.86 -13.52 5.73
N ALA A 21 19.62 -14.60 6.50
CA ALA A 21 18.30 -15.20 6.63
C ALA A 21 17.29 -14.24 7.28
N TYR A 22 17.68 -13.55 8.34
CA TYR A 22 16.83 -12.56 9.00
C TYR A 22 16.49 -11.39 8.07
N CYS A 23 17.51 -10.80 7.43
CA CYS A 23 17.31 -9.68 6.51
C CYS A 23 16.44 -10.05 5.30
N ARG A 24 16.60 -11.26 4.76
CA ARG A 24 15.77 -11.77 3.65
C ARG A 24 14.32 -11.99 4.10
N ALA A 25 14.10 -12.62 5.25
CA ALA A 25 12.76 -12.82 5.79
C ALA A 25 12.07 -11.48 6.12
N TRP A 26 12.81 -10.53 6.69
CA TRP A 26 12.30 -9.19 6.98
C TRP A 26 11.91 -8.45 5.69
N ASN A 27 12.78 -8.40 4.68
CA ASN A 27 12.46 -7.79 3.39
C ASN A 27 11.25 -8.45 2.73
N PHE A 28 11.13 -9.78 2.78
CA PHE A 28 9.94 -10.49 2.28
C PHE A 28 8.66 -10.02 2.97
N ILE A 29 8.67 -9.96 4.30
CA ILE A 29 7.49 -9.53 5.09
C ILE A 29 7.17 -8.06 4.79
N ASP A 30 8.17 -7.18 4.79
CA ASP A 30 7.98 -5.74 4.58
C ASP A 30 7.41 -5.45 3.19
N LEU A 31 8.02 -6.00 2.12
CA LEU A 31 7.55 -5.82 0.76
C LEU A 31 6.15 -6.42 0.54
N LEU A 32 5.90 -7.62 1.06
CA LEU A 32 4.59 -8.27 0.98
C LEU A 32 3.51 -7.43 1.66
N LEU A 33 3.77 -6.96 2.89
CA LEU A 33 2.83 -6.13 3.63
C LEU A 33 2.61 -4.79 2.95
N TYR A 34 3.65 -4.15 2.43
CA TYR A 34 3.57 -2.90 1.70
C TYR A 34 2.64 -3.03 0.47
N ALA A 35 2.88 -4.05 -0.36
CA ALA A 35 2.09 -4.31 -1.54
C ALA A 35 0.64 -4.73 -1.20
N LEU A 36 0.47 -5.56 -0.17
CA LEU A 36 -0.86 -5.93 0.34
C LEU A 36 -1.63 -4.68 0.76
N LEU A 37 -1.01 -3.77 1.51
CA LEU A 37 -1.66 -2.53 1.96
C LEU A 37 -2.06 -1.65 0.78
N SER A 38 -1.24 -1.57 -0.26
CA SER A 38 -1.52 -0.82 -1.49
C SER A 38 -2.69 -1.42 -2.27
N ILE A 39 -2.59 -2.71 -2.63
CA ILE A 39 -3.59 -3.39 -3.46
C ILE A 39 -4.90 -3.60 -2.70
N MET A 40 -4.86 -3.94 -1.41
CA MET A 40 -6.08 -4.05 -0.60
C MET A 40 -6.79 -2.71 -0.44
N MET A 41 -6.05 -1.59 -0.37
CA MET A 41 -6.67 -0.26 -0.35
C MET A 41 -7.37 0.03 -1.67
N LEU A 42 -6.74 -0.31 -2.80
CA LEU A 42 -7.38 -0.21 -4.11
C LEU A 42 -8.65 -1.05 -4.18
N TRP A 43 -8.56 -2.32 -3.78
CA TRP A 43 -9.69 -3.23 -3.76
C TRP A 43 -10.82 -2.69 -2.89
N THR A 44 -10.49 -2.21 -1.69
CA THR A 44 -11.44 -1.57 -0.78
C THR A 44 -12.12 -0.40 -1.49
N SER A 45 -11.38 0.55 -2.07
CA SER A 45 -11.96 1.68 -2.82
C SER A 45 -12.93 1.24 -3.93
N ILE A 46 -12.64 0.15 -4.64
CA ILE A 46 -13.54 -0.44 -5.66
C ILE A 46 -14.77 -1.05 -5.00
N GLU A 47 -14.58 -1.86 -3.95
CA GLU A 47 -15.65 -2.50 -3.20
C GLU A 47 -16.65 -1.46 -2.65
N TRP A 48 -16.16 -0.35 -2.10
CA TRP A 48 -17.03 0.72 -1.61
C TRP A 48 -17.93 1.31 -2.70
N HIS A 49 -17.47 1.39 -3.96
CA HIS A 49 -18.35 1.78 -5.07
C HIS A 49 -19.45 0.74 -5.28
N ILE A 50 -19.09 -0.53 -5.30
CA ILE A 50 -20.05 -1.62 -5.51
C ILE A 50 -21.09 -1.62 -4.38
N LEU A 51 -20.66 -1.48 -3.13
CA LEU A 51 -21.53 -1.49 -1.95
C LEU A 51 -22.49 -0.30 -1.92
N ILE A 52 -22.06 0.92 -2.28
CA ILE A 52 -22.93 2.10 -2.23
C ILE A 52 -24.01 2.04 -3.31
N PHE A 53 -23.66 1.62 -4.52
CA PHE A 53 -24.55 1.74 -5.67
C PHE A 53 -25.32 0.46 -5.97
N HIS A 54 -24.82 -0.71 -5.58
CA HIS A 54 -25.41 -2.00 -5.95
C HIS A 54 -25.73 -2.91 -4.76
N ASN A 55 -25.78 -2.33 -3.54
CA ASN A 55 -26.06 -3.05 -2.29
C ASN A 55 -27.20 -4.08 -2.41
N GLN A 56 -28.34 -3.65 -2.98
CA GLN A 56 -29.56 -4.46 -3.03
C GLN A 56 -29.50 -5.64 -4.03
N GLN A 57 -28.62 -5.60 -5.04
CA GLN A 57 -28.54 -6.65 -6.07
C GLN A 57 -27.39 -7.65 -5.84
N LEU A 58 -26.30 -7.19 -5.23
CA LEU A 58 -25.06 -7.95 -5.09
C LEU A 58 -24.88 -8.60 -3.71
N LEU A 59 -25.48 -8.06 -2.64
CA LEU A 59 -25.34 -8.60 -1.28
C LEU A 59 -26.55 -9.41 -0.79
N ASN A 60 -27.58 -9.61 -1.61
CA ASN A 60 -28.81 -10.29 -1.21
C ASN A 60 -28.65 -11.82 -1.04
N THR A 61 -27.47 -12.39 -1.27
CA THR A 61 -27.23 -13.84 -1.17
C THR A 61 -25.83 -14.14 -0.66
N GLN A 62 -25.72 -15.02 0.34
CA GLN A 62 -24.45 -15.48 0.94
C GLN A 62 -23.43 -15.95 -0.11
N ARG A 63 -23.87 -16.62 -1.18
CA ARG A 63 -22.99 -17.04 -2.29
C ARG A 63 -22.35 -15.86 -3.02
N LYS A 64 -23.11 -14.78 -3.28
CA LYS A 64 -22.59 -13.60 -3.97
C LYS A 64 -21.60 -12.82 -3.11
N LEU A 65 -21.81 -12.77 -1.79
CA LEU A 65 -20.86 -12.21 -0.84
C LEU A 65 -19.49 -12.90 -0.95
N VAL A 66 -19.47 -14.24 -1.01
CA VAL A 66 -18.22 -15.01 -1.15
C VAL A 66 -17.46 -14.64 -2.42
N TYR A 67 -18.14 -14.61 -3.57
CA TYR A 67 -17.48 -14.31 -4.85
C TYR A 67 -17.08 -12.84 -5.01
N VAL A 68 -17.83 -11.91 -4.42
CA VAL A 68 -17.58 -10.47 -4.59
C VAL A 68 -16.59 -9.95 -3.56
N HIS A 69 -16.58 -10.46 -2.33
CA HIS A 69 -15.71 -9.95 -1.26
C HIS A 69 -14.51 -10.86 -0.98
N TYR A 70 -14.76 -12.13 -0.69
CA TYR A 70 -13.71 -13.02 -0.18
C TYR A 70 -12.80 -13.57 -1.30
N ALA A 71 -13.36 -13.90 -2.46
CA ALA A 71 -12.57 -14.47 -3.56
C ALA A 71 -11.51 -13.48 -4.10
N PRO A 72 -11.80 -12.19 -4.33
CA PRO A 72 -10.77 -11.22 -4.77
C PRO A 72 -9.68 -11.02 -3.72
N VAL A 73 -10.04 -10.94 -2.45
CA VAL A 73 -9.07 -10.79 -1.35
C VAL A 73 -8.14 -12.00 -1.27
N ALA A 74 -8.70 -13.21 -1.34
CA ALA A 74 -7.91 -14.45 -1.35
C ALA A 74 -6.98 -14.53 -2.58
N PHE A 75 -7.48 -14.13 -3.76
CA PHE A 75 -6.68 -14.08 -4.98
C PHE A 75 -5.52 -13.08 -4.89
N ILE A 76 -5.79 -11.85 -4.42
CA ILE A 76 -4.76 -10.82 -4.21
C ILE A 76 -3.69 -11.32 -3.25
N PHE A 77 -4.11 -11.93 -2.13
CA PHE A 77 -3.18 -12.44 -1.12
C PHE A 77 -2.29 -13.55 -1.68
N GLY A 78 -2.86 -14.52 -2.40
CA GLY A 78 -2.12 -15.59 -3.05
C GLY A 78 -1.11 -15.04 -4.08
N TYR A 79 -1.59 -14.20 -5.01
CA TYR A 79 -0.76 -13.59 -6.05
C TYR A 79 0.46 -12.84 -5.48
N LEU A 80 0.25 -11.98 -4.48
CA LEU A 80 1.35 -11.21 -3.88
C LEU A 80 2.31 -12.11 -3.10
N THR A 81 1.79 -13.09 -2.36
CA THR A 81 2.63 -14.03 -1.61
C THR A 81 3.53 -14.81 -2.56
N ASP A 82 2.99 -15.33 -3.65
CA ASP A 82 3.75 -16.09 -4.66
C ASP A 82 4.81 -15.21 -5.33
N PHE A 83 4.45 -13.98 -5.71
CA PHE A 83 5.36 -13.02 -6.33
C PHE A 83 6.55 -12.67 -5.42
N TYR A 84 6.29 -12.28 -4.16
CA TYR A 84 7.38 -11.93 -3.24
C TYR A 84 8.16 -13.14 -2.75
N MET A 85 7.54 -14.33 -2.68
CA MET A 85 8.26 -15.57 -2.38
C MET A 85 9.26 -15.89 -3.49
N TYR A 86 8.85 -15.73 -4.75
CA TYR A 86 9.73 -15.89 -5.91
C TYR A 86 10.93 -14.94 -5.86
N ILE A 87 10.69 -13.65 -5.63
CA ILE A 87 11.75 -12.63 -5.58
C ILE A 87 12.68 -12.83 -4.37
N ALA A 88 12.13 -13.16 -3.20
CA ALA A 88 12.93 -13.23 -1.98
C ALA A 88 13.74 -14.52 -1.83
N PHE A 89 13.21 -15.67 -2.25
CA PHE A 89 13.79 -16.99 -1.93
C PHE A 89 14.21 -17.81 -3.14
N ILE A 90 13.52 -17.69 -4.27
CA ILE A 90 13.73 -18.55 -5.44
C ILE A 90 14.75 -17.92 -6.38
N HIS A 91 14.70 -16.61 -6.56
CA HIS A 91 15.60 -15.93 -7.48
C HIS A 91 17.06 -16.01 -7.01
N GLN A 92 17.93 -16.54 -7.87
CA GLN A 92 19.34 -16.77 -7.58
C GLN A 92 20.12 -15.47 -7.63
N CYS A 93 20.02 -14.69 -6.56
CA CYS A 93 20.81 -13.50 -6.38
C CYS A 93 21.56 -13.55 -5.04
N GLU A 94 22.84 -13.19 -5.07
CA GLU A 94 23.67 -13.17 -3.87
C GLU A 94 23.44 -11.83 -3.15
N ASN A 95 22.46 -11.81 -2.24
CA ASN A 95 22.15 -10.62 -1.47
C ASN A 95 23.35 -10.21 -0.59
N GLN A 96 24.02 -9.11 -0.95
CA GLN A 96 24.96 -8.44 -0.06
C GLN A 96 24.20 -7.43 0.79
N PHE A 97 23.75 -7.86 1.97
CA PHE A 97 23.06 -6.98 2.90
C PHE A 97 24.05 -6.07 3.63
N ASP A 98 23.77 -4.76 3.60
CA ASP A 98 24.46 -3.78 4.44
C ASP A 98 23.76 -3.68 5.80
N TYR A 99 24.41 -4.20 6.83
CA TYR A 99 23.90 -4.19 8.21
C TYR A 99 24.09 -2.85 8.93
N SER A 100 24.83 -1.92 8.32
CA SER A 100 25.06 -0.57 8.85
C SER A 100 23.95 0.42 8.47
N GLN A 101 22.95 -0.03 7.72
CA GLN A 101 21.75 0.76 7.40
C GLN A 101 20.59 0.41 8.32
N VAL A 102 19.69 1.40 8.50
CA VAL A 102 18.50 1.30 9.38
C VAL A 102 17.61 0.11 9.02
N VAL A 103 17.58 -0.24 7.74
CA VAL A 103 16.90 -1.40 7.19
C VAL A 103 17.94 -2.23 6.46
N CYS A 104 17.88 -3.56 6.61
CA CYS A 104 18.71 -4.45 5.80
C CYS A 104 18.48 -4.07 4.34
N ALA A 105 19.53 -3.58 3.66
CA ALA A 105 19.45 -3.06 2.30
C ALA A 105 18.52 -3.87 1.38
N GLY A 106 17.94 -3.22 0.37
CA GLY A 106 16.94 -3.83 -0.51
C GLY A 106 17.41 -5.15 -1.15
N LEU A 107 16.46 -6.02 -1.49
CA LEU A 107 16.76 -7.29 -2.16
C LEU A 107 17.55 -7.05 -3.45
N CYS A 108 18.56 -7.88 -3.69
CA CYS A 108 19.43 -7.78 -4.87
C CYS A 108 18.64 -7.86 -6.17
N VAL A 109 17.56 -8.65 -6.25
CA VAL A 109 16.66 -8.67 -7.44
C VAL A 109 16.13 -7.29 -7.80
N VAL A 110 15.76 -6.49 -6.79
CA VAL A 110 15.18 -5.16 -7.00
C VAL A 110 16.24 -4.18 -7.52
N ILE A 111 17.52 -4.43 -7.21
CA ILE A 111 18.65 -3.56 -7.54
C ILE A 111 19.31 -3.99 -8.85
N ASP A 112 19.58 -5.29 -9.02
CA ASP A 112 20.38 -5.83 -10.12
C ASP A 112 19.52 -6.20 -11.34
N THR A 113 18.21 -6.41 -11.15
CA THR A 113 17.27 -6.65 -12.26
C THR A 113 16.28 -5.49 -12.39
N PRO A 114 16.65 -4.38 -13.06
CA PRO A 114 15.84 -3.17 -13.10
C PRO A 114 14.46 -3.42 -13.71
N VAL A 115 14.31 -4.41 -14.60
CA VAL A 115 13.02 -4.79 -15.17
C VAL A 115 12.03 -5.27 -14.11
N LEU A 116 12.47 -6.15 -13.19
CA LEU A 116 11.63 -6.68 -12.11
C LEU A 116 11.36 -5.61 -11.06
N GLY A 117 12.37 -4.81 -10.70
CA GLY A 117 12.22 -3.69 -9.77
C GLY A 117 11.21 -2.64 -10.27
N VAL A 118 11.34 -2.23 -11.54
CA VAL A 118 10.41 -1.27 -12.15
C VAL A 118 9.01 -1.87 -12.30
N PHE A 119 8.90 -3.16 -12.67
CA PHE A 119 7.61 -3.84 -12.71
C PHE A 119 6.93 -3.85 -11.35
N ASP A 120 7.65 -4.20 -10.28
CA ASP A 120 7.13 -4.19 -8.91
C ASP A 120 6.61 -2.80 -8.52
N GLN A 121 7.42 -1.75 -8.76
CA GLN A 121 7.01 -0.38 -8.47
C GLN A 121 5.79 0.07 -9.29
N LEU A 122 5.70 -0.31 -10.57
CA LEU A 122 4.56 0.04 -11.41
C LEU A 122 3.29 -0.72 -10.97
N ALA A 123 3.39 -2.04 -10.85
CA ALA A 123 2.24 -2.92 -10.64
C ALA A 123 1.68 -2.82 -9.22
N HIS A 124 2.54 -2.66 -8.20
CA HIS A 124 2.14 -2.72 -6.80
C HIS A 124 2.09 -1.35 -6.11
N THR A 125 2.72 -0.32 -6.68
CA THR A 125 2.76 1.04 -6.09
C THR A 125 2.06 2.08 -6.96
N ILE A 126 2.58 2.37 -8.17
CA ILE A 126 2.17 3.52 -8.98
C ILE A 126 0.75 3.32 -9.55
N VAL A 127 0.51 2.22 -10.26
CA VAL A 127 -0.79 1.95 -10.87
C VAL A 127 -1.90 1.87 -9.81
N PRO A 128 -1.73 1.14 -8.69
CA PRO A 128 -2.73 1.13 -7.64
C PRO A 128 -2.99 2.49 -7.03
N SER A 129 -1.95 3.30 -6.79
CA SER A 129 -2.11 4.66 -6.25
C SER A 129 -2.95 5.55 -7.17
N ILE A 130 -2.69 5.52 -8.48
CA ILE A 130 -3.47 6.27 -9.47
C ILE A 130 -4.92 5.80 -9.48
N LEU A 131 -5.15 4.48 -9.49
CA LEU A 131 -6.49 3.91 -9.51
C LEU A 131 -7.27 4.21 -8.22
N ILE A 132 -6.62 4.21 -7.05
CA ILE A 132 -7.23 4.63 -5.78
C ILE A 132 -7.74 6.07 -5.88
N VAL A 133 -6.92 6.97 -6.40
CA VAL A 133 -7.27 8.39 -6.53
C VAL A 133 -8.43 8.57 -7.50
N ILE A 134 -8.37 7.93 -8.68
CA ILE A 134 -9.45 7.97 -9.66
C ILE A 134 -10.73 7.43 -9.06
N ALA A 135 -10.69 6.27 -8.40
CA ALA A 135 -11.84 5.68 -7.73
C ALA A 135 -12.41 6.66 -6.70
N ASN A 136 -11.60 7.17 -5.78
CA ASN A 136 -12.08 8.06 -4.72
C ASN A 136 -12.67 9.38 -5.26
N ILE A 137 -12.09 9.94 -6.33
CA ILE A 137 -12.66 11.12 -7.03
C ILE A 137 -13.99 10.76 -7.69
N CYS A 138 -14.07 9.64 -8.42
CA CYS A 138 -15.30 9.17 -9.04
C CYS A 138 -16.41 8.95 -8.00
N LEU A 139 -16.07 8.40 -6.83
CA LEU A 139 -16.99 8.22 -5.72
C LEU A 139 -17.53 9.56 -5.24
N LEU A 140 -16.63 10.51 -4.98
CA LEU A 140 -16.98 11.84 -4.50
C LEU A 140 -17.91 12.56 -5.49
N LEU A 141 -17.55 12.58 -6.77
CA LEU A 141 -18.36 13.19 -7.83
C LEU A 141 -19.75 12.57 -7.91
N ARG A 142 -19.86 11.24 -7.85
CA ARG A 142 -21.14 10.54 -7.88
C ARG A 142 -21.99 10.83 -6.65
N VAL A 143 -21.39 10.88 -5.46
CA VAL A 143 -22.09 11.23 -4.22
C VAL A 143 -22.61 12.66 -4.27
N LEU A 144 -21.81 13.60 -4.78
CA LEU A 144 -22.22 15.00 -4.97
C LEU A 144 -23.35 15.12 -6.01
N TRP A 145 -23.28 14.37 -7.09
CA TRP A 145 -24.33 14.34 -8.11
C TRP A 145 -25.63 13.75 -7.55
N GLN A 146 -25.55 12.64 -6.83
CA GLN A 146 -26.71 12.03 -6.18
C GLN A 146 -27.33 12.96 -5.14
N LYS A 147 -26.52 13.74 -4.41
CA LYS A 147 -27.00 14.80 -3.51
C LYS A 147 -27.77 15.89 -4.27
N HIS A 148 -27.19 16.41 -5.35
CA HIS A 148 -27.80 17.45 -6.16
C HIS A 148 -29.13 16.99 -6.76
N TYR A 149 -29.22 15.74 -7.20
CA TYR A 149 -30.42 15.21 -7.86
C TYR A 149 -31.49 14.68 -6.88
N ARG A 150 -31.10 14.07 -5.75
CA ARG A 150 -32.03 13.43 -4.79
C ARG A 150 -32.19 14.22 -3.48
N MET A 151 -32.43 15.53 -3.56
CA MET A 151 -32.42 16.56 -2.49
C MET A 151 -33.16 16.31 -1.14
N ARG A 152 -33.61 15.10 -0.77
CA ARG A 152 -34.50 14.89 0.40
C ARG A 152 -34.07 13.85 1.44
N GLN A 153 -32.87 13.27 1.39
CA GLN A 153 -32.46 12.25 2.36
C GLN A 153 -31.33 12.70 3.31
N ALA A 154 -31.70 13.51 4.32
CA ALA A 154 -30.78 14.04 5.34
C ALA A 154 -30.02 12.95 6.13
N ILE A 155 -30.65 11.79 6.37
CA ILE A 155 -30.03 10.67 7.12
C ILE A 155 -28.91 10.03 6.29
N TYR A 156 -29.11 9.83 4.99
CA TYR A 156 -28.07 9.31 4.10
C TYR A 156 -26.90 10.29 3.96
N TRP A 157 -27.17 11.60 3.99
CA TRP A 157 -26.13 12.63 3.89
C TRP A 157 -25.09 12.60 5.03
N ARG A 158 -25.53 12.37 6.28
CA ARG A 158 -24.60 12.29 7.42
C ARG A 158 -23.62 11.12 7.27
N LYS A 159 -24.09 9.98 6.74
CA LYS A 159 -23.26 8.81 6.43
C LYS A 159 -22.28 9.08 5.30
N HIS A 160 -22.72 9.72 4.22
CA HIS A 160 -21.87 10.07 3.08
C HIS A 160 -20.80 11.12 3.43
N ARG A 161 -21.13 12.12 4.26
CA ARG A 161 -20.17 13.15 4.69
C ARG A 161 -19.02 12.56 5.52
N LYS A 162 -19.32 11.62 6.39
CA LYS A 162 -18.33 10.91 7.21
C LYS A 162 -17.36 10.12 6.35
N MET A 163 -17.90 9.40 5.36
CA MET A 163 -17.10 8.69 4.39
C MET A 163 -16.17 9.64 3.60
N ILE A 164 -16.66 10.80 3.13
CA ILE A 164 -15.80 11.77 2.43
C ILE A 164 -14.60 12.20 3.29
N TRP A 165 -14.81 12.43 4.59
CA TRP A 165 -13.74 12.79 5.51
C TRP A 165 -12.71 11.68 5.75
N GLU A 166 -13.10 10.43 5.59
CA GLU A 166 -12.19 9.28 5.73
C GLU A 166 -11.38 9.07 4.44
N PHE A 167 -11.99 9.19 3.26
CA PHE A 167 -11.34 8.86 1.98
C PHE A 167 -10.47 10.00 1.38
N LEU A 168 -10.80 11.26 1.66
CA LEU A 168 -10.08 12.40 1.10
C LEU A 168 -8.63 12.52 1.61
N PRO A 169 -8.35 12.39 2.93
CA PRO A 169 -6.98 12.36 3.44
C PRO A 169 -6.17 11.20 2.87
N VAL A 170 -6.80 10.03 2.71
CA VAL A 170 -6.15 8.85 2.14
C VAL A 170 -5.75 9.11 0.69
N SER A 171 -6.63 9.69 -0.13
CA SER A 171 -6.33 10.01 -1.53
C SER A 171 -5.17 11.01 -1.67
N VAL A 172 -5.19 12.08 -0.88
CA VAL A 172 -4.12 13.09 -0.86
C VAL A 172 -2.79 12.44 -0.48
N PHE A 173 -2.79 11.56 0.51
CA PHE A 173 -1.57 10.88 0.90
C PHE A 173 -1.06 9.90 -0.16
N TYR A 174 -1.92 9.12 -0.79
CA TYR A 174 -1.48 8.20 -1.86
C TYR A 174 -0.85 8.97 -3.02
N LEU A 175 -1.35 10.18 -3.34
CA LEU A 175 -0.71 11.09 -4.30
C LEU A 175 0.62 11.65 -3.81
N CYS A 176 0.67 12.20 -2.60
CA CYS A 176 1.86 12.90 -2.13
C CYS A 176 2.99 11.95 -1.73
N SER A 177 2.65 10.79 -1.15
CA SER A 177 3.62 9.88 -0.55
C SER A 177 3.89 8.65 -1.43
N TYR A 178 2.88 7.81 -1.69
CA TYR A 178 3.07 6.54 -2.41
C TYR A 178 3.49 6.78 -3.87
N LEU A 179 2.80 7.68 -4.56
CA LEU A 179 3.10 7.97 -5.97
C LEU A 179 4.48 8.62 -6.13
N SER A 180 4.80 9.63 -5.32
CA SER A 180 6.11 10.28 -5.33
C SER A 180 7.24 9.31 -5.02
N PHE A 181 7.05 8.44 -4.03
CA PHE A 181 8.00 7.38 -3.69
C PHE A 181 8.22 6.44 -4.87
N GLY A 182 7.16 5.93 -5.51
CA GLY A 182 7.26 5.06 -6.66
C GLY A 182 8.05 5.69 -7.83
N PHE A 183 7.82 6.96 -8.12
CA PHE A 183 8.58 7.68 -9.16
C PHE A 183 10.07 7.82 -8.82
N ILE A 184 10.39 8.14 -7.56
CA ILE A 184 11.79 8.26 -7.10
C ILE A 184 12.50 6.91 -7.18
N GLN A 185 11.82 5.82 -6.82
CA GLN A 185 12.37 4.46 -6.94
C GLN A 185 12.65 4.08 -8.39
N CYS A 186 11.69 4.30 -9.29
CA CYS A 186 11.90 4.05 -10.72
C CYS A 186 13.07 4.88 -11.28
N TYR A 187 13.20 6.12 -10.86
CA TYR A 187 14.34 6.96 -11.23
C TYR A 187 15.66 6.40 -10.71
N HIS A 188 15.70 6.01 -9.44
CA HIS A 188 16.87 5.41 -8.79
C HIS A 188 17.33 4.12 -9.49
N MET A 189 16.40 3.26 -9.89
CA MET A 189 16.70 2.01 -10.60
C MET A 189 17.20 2.22 -12.03
N THR A 190 16.84 3.34 -12.67
CA THR A 190 17.20 3.61 -14.08
C THR A 190 18.42 4.50 -14.24
N HIS A 191 18.65 5.43 -13.31
CA HIS A 191 19.71 6.44 -13.38
C HIS A 191 20.72 6.35 -12.22
N GLY A 192 20.50 5.43 -11.28
CA GLY A 192 21.34 5.23 -10.10
C GLY A 192 21.00 6.15 -8.92
N PRO A 193 21.63 5.91 -7.75
CA PRO A 193 21.40 6.71 -6.56
C PRO A 193 21.93 8.14 -6.68
N THR A 194 21.11 9.12 -6.35
CA THR A 194 21.58 10.47 -6.01
C THR A 194 21.53 10.67 -4.50
N SER A 195 22.45 11.45 -3.94
CA SER A 195 22.48 11.76 -2.50
C SER A 195 21.15 12.34 -1.99
N LEU A 196 20.49 13.18 -2.81
CA LEU A 196 19.16 13.73 -2.52
C LEU A 196 18.09 12.62 -2.45
N SER A 197 18.07 11.71 -3.42
CA SER A 197 17.07 10.63 -3.47
C SER A 197 17.15 9.71 -2.25
N ILE A 198 18.36 9.38 -1.79
CA ILE A 198 18.59 8.53 -0.61
C ILE A 198 18.03 9.20 0.65
N ILE A 199 18.33 10.50 0.85
CA ILE A 199 17.87 11.26 2.02
C ILE A 199 16.34 11.33 2.05
N ILE A 200 15.72 11.69 0.92
CA ILE A 200 14.27 11.81 0.82
C ILE A 200 13.59 10.45 1.08
N GLN A 201 14.14 9.37 0.53
CA GLN A 201 13.59 8.03 0.68
C GLN A 201 13.68 7.51 2.11
N GLN A 202 14.83 7.65 2.77
CA GLN A 202 15.05 7.15 4.13
C GLN A 202 14.36 8.00 5.21
N PHE A 203 14.36 9.33 5.08
CA PHE A 203 13.88 10.20 6.17
C PHE A 203 12.45 10.70 6.00
N TYR A 204 11.91 10.75 4.78
CA TYR A 204 10.55 11.28 4.56
C TYR A 204 9.54 10.17 4.30
N PHE A 205 9.72 9.39 3.24
CA PHE A 205 8.68 8.44 2.83
C PHE A 205 8.53 7.27 3.79
N PHE A 206 9.65 6.76 4.31
CA PHE A 206 9.64 5.65 5.27
C PHE A 206 8.77 5.96 6.50
N TYR A 207 8.97 7.11 7.17
CA TYR A 207 8.19 7.49 8.34
C TYR A 207 6.73 7.85 8.03
N LEU A 208 6.48 8.45 6.86
CA LEU A 208 5.11 8.77 6.43
C LEU A 208 4.25 7.51 6.27
N PHE A 209 4.82 6.40 5.79
CA PHE A 209 4.08 5.13 5.67
C PHE A 209 3.61 4.59 7.02
N TYR A 210 4.43 4.68 8.07
CA TYR A 210 4.06 4.23 9.43
C TYR A 210 2.93 5.05 10.05
N ILE A 211 2.95 6.37 9.86
CA ILE A 211 1.91 7.26 10.38
C ILE A 211 0.53 6.86 9.83
N ILE A 212 0.46 6.43 8.56
CA ILE A 212 -0.79 5.98 7.96
C ILE A 212 -1.28 4.65 8.50
N GLY A 213 -0.38 3.69 8.70
CA GLY A 213 -0.74 2.44 9.38
C GLY A 213 -1.46 2.72 10.71
N ALA A 214 -0.98 3.72 11.45
CA ALA A 214 -1.57 4.14 12.72
C ALA A 214 -2.90 4.93 12.57
N LEU A 215 -3.10 5.70 11.50
CA LEU A 215 -4.32 6.51 11.29
C LEU A 215 -5.53 5.68 10.82
N ARG A 216 -5.32 4.54 10.15
CA ARG A 216 -6.39 3.67 9.61
C ARG A 216 -7.43 3.19 10.65
N PRO A 217 -7.06 2.68 11.83
CA PRO A 217 -8.04 2.22 12.82
C PRO A 217 -8.97 3.34 13.33
N PHE A 218 -8.52 4.60 13.35
CA PHE A 218 -9.35 5.74 13.76
C PHE A 218 -10.46 6.08 12.76
N ALA A 219 -10.27 5.73 11.48
CA ALA A 219 -11.33 5.82 10.47
C ALA A 219 -12.37 4.70 10.68
N CYS A 220 -11.93 3.47 10.96
CA CYS A 220 -12.85 2.33 11.13
C CYS A 220 -13.64 2.37 12.44
N LEU A 221 -13.01 2.75 13.57
CA LEU A 221 -13.65 2.81 14.89
C LEU A 221 -14.77 3.84 14.95
N ASN A 222 -14.64 4.92 14.19
CA ASN A 222 -15.72 5.88 14.11
C ASN A 222 -16.88 5.37 13.28
N SER A 223 -16.75 4.38 12.39
CA SER A 223 -17.79 3.99 11.41
C SER A 223 -18.99 3.22 11.98
N ILE A 224 -18.89 2.71 13.22
CA ILE A 224 -19.96 2.05 14.00
C ILE A 224 -20.81 3.11 14.72
#